data_AF-A0A933WT70-F1
#
_entry.id   AF-A0A933WT70-F1
#
_cell.length_a   1.000
_cell.length_b   1.000
_cell.length_c   1.000
_cell.angle_alpha   90.00
_cell.angle_beta   90.00
_cell.angle_gamma   90.00
#
_symmetry.space_group_name_H-M   'P 1'
#
loop_
_entity.id
_entity.type
_entity.pdbx_description
1 polymer ?
#
loop_
_entity_poly.entity_id
_entity_poly.type
_entity_poly.pdbx_seq_one_letter_code
_entity_poly.pdbx_strand_id
1 'polypeptide(L)' 'MPRLEEYRSLVGEDTLEELRMLARHLEGRSVLHVNSTAVGGGVAEILNRMVPLMQELGIAARWEVIK' A
#
# COMPACT_ATOMS: atom_id res chain seq x y z
N MET A 1 1.10 -7.41 -10.39
CA MET A 1 1.01 -6.22 -9.52
C MET A 1 2.44 -5.75 -9.24
N PRO A 2 2.69 -4.44 -9.14
CA PRO A 2 4.04 -3.93 -8.90
C PRO A 2 4.53 -4.43 -7.55
N ARG A 3 5.81 -4.75 -7.46
CA ARG A 3 6.48 -5.14 -6.21
C ARG A 3 7.30 -3.98 -5.69
N LEU A 4 7.43 -3.85 -4.37
CA LEU A 4 8.27 -2.81 -3.75
C LEU A 4 9.70 -2.80 -4.30
N GLU A 5 10.24 -3.98 -4.53
CA GLU A 5 11.59 -4.19 -5.06
C GLU A 5 11.82 -3.53 -6.43
N GLU A 6 10.77 -3.40 -7.26
CA GLU A 6 10.85 -2.78 -8.59
C GLU A 6 11.11 -1.26 -8.50
N TYR A 7 10.94 -0.65 -7.32
CA TYR A 7 11.23 0.75 -7.07
C TYR A 7 12.66 1.02 -6.57
N ARG A 8 13.45 -0.02 -6.26
CA ARG A 8 14.81 0.12 -5.69
C ARG A 8 15.69 1.07 -6.49
N SER A 9 15.67 0.97 -7.83
CA SER A 9 16.50 1.81 -8.71
C SER A 9 16.10 3.28 -8.70
N LEU A 10 14.89 3.61 -8.22
CA LEU A 10 14.36 4.97 -8.17
C LEU A 10 14.56 5.62 -6.79
N VAL A 11 14.37 4.85 -5.72
CA VAL A 11 14.35 5.39 -4.34
C VAL A 11 15.53 4.94 -3.47
N GLY A 12 16.34 4.00 -3.96
CA GLY A 12 17.45 3.41 -3.21
C GLY A 12 17.01 2.35 -2.19
N GLU A 13 17.97 1.60 -1.67
CA GLU A 13 17.69 0.53 -0.69
C GLU A 13 17.27 1.08 0.67
N ASP A 14 17.89 2.16 1.12
CA ASP A 14 17.63 2.73 2.46
C ASP A 14 16.15 3.08 2.63
N THR A 15 15.51 3.62 1.60
CA THR A 15 14.07 3.92 1.60
C THR A 15 13.22 2.65 1.71
N LEU A 16 13.60 1.57 1.02
CA LEU A 16 12.85 0.31 1.09
C LEU A 16 12.97 -0.33 2.47
N GLU A 17 14.15 -0.28 3.08
CA GLU A 17 14.36 -0.79 4.43
C GLU A 17 13.62 0.05 5.48
N GLU A 18 13.62 1.38 5.34
CA GLU A 18 12.83 2.27 6.20
C GLU A 18 11.34 1.93 6.13
N LEU A 19 10.78 1.73 4.94
CA LEU A 19 9.38 1.32 4.79
C LEU A 19 9.09 -0.01 5.48
N ARG A 20 10.00 -1.00 5.38
CA ARG A 20 9.88 -2.28 6.10
C ARG A 20 9.93 -2.09 7.61
N MET A 21 10.81 -1.23 8.13
CA MET A 21 10.89 -0.93 9.56
C MET A 21 9.63 -0.22 10.07
N LEU A 22 9.13 0.77 9.33
CA LEU A 22 7.90 1.48 9.70
C LEU A 22 6.68 0.55 9.70
N ALA A 23 6.57 -0.33 8.71
CA ALA A 23 5.47 -1.29 8.61
C ALA A 23 5.36 -2.21 9.84
N ARG A 24 6.47 -2.57 10.50
CA ARG A 24 6.46 -3.39 11.74
C ARG A 24 5.66 -2.76 12.87
N HIS A 25 5.56 -1.42 12.93
CA HIS A 25 4.76 -0.74 13.95
C HIS A 25 3.25 -0.98 13.79
N LEU A 26 2.83 -1.47 12.61
CA LEU A 26 1.45 -1.81 12.30
C LEU A 26 1.17 -3.33 12.41
N GLU A 27 2.14 -4.12 12.87
CA GLU A 27 1.95 -5.56 13.07
C GLU A 27 0.78 -5.83 14.04
N GLY A 28 -0.08 -6.78 13.67
CA GLY A 28 -1.32 -7.08 14.40
C GLY A 28 -2.44 -6.06 14.24
N ARG A 29 -2.25 -4.97 13.47
CA ARG A 29 -3.28 -3.97 13.16
C ARG A 29 -3.83 -4.13 11.75
N SER A 30 -5.09 -3.73 11.56
CA SER A 30 -5.73 -3.67 10.24
C SER A 30 -5.93 -2.24 9.79
N VAL A 31 -5.72 -1.97 8.49
CA VAL A 31 -5.99 -0.66 7.87
C VAL A 31 -7.11 -0.83 6.84
N LEU A 32 -8.16 -0.02 6.95
CA LEU A 32 -9.27 -0.01 6.00
C LEU A 32 -9.32 1.33 5.27
N HIS A 33 -9.14 1.28 3.94
CA HIS A 33 -9.41 2.41 3.06
C HIS A 33 -10.87 2.36 2.61
N VAL A 34 -11.57 3.49 2.70
CA VAL A 34 -12.97 3.61 2.28
C VAL A 34 -13.12 4.82 1.36
N ASN A 35 -13.71 4.64 0.18
CA ASN A 35 -14.00 5.75 -0.75
C ASN A 35 -15.31 5.51 -1.53
N SER A 36 -15.62 6.40 -2.50
CA SER A 36 -16.88 6.38 -3.26
C SER A 36 -16.86 5.58 -4.56
N THR A 37 -15.70 5.13 -5.06
CA THR A 37 -15.63 4.34 -6.30
C THR A 37 -14.37 3.46 -6.38
N ALA A 38 -14.51 2.23 -6.90
CA ALA A 38 -13.38 1.34 -7.21
C ALA A 38 -12.72 1.64 -8.57
N VAL A 39 -13.40 2.42 -9.43
CA VAL A 39 -13.01 2.64 -10.81
C VAL A 39 -13.13 4.10 -11.19
N GLY A 40 -12.18 4.57 -11.98
CA GLY A 40 -12.14 5.96 -12.42
C GLY A 40 -11.73 6.94 -11.31
N GLY A 41 -10.97 7.97 -11.71
CA GLY A 41 -10.45 8.99 -10.80
C GLY A 41 -9.16 8.59 -10.09
N GLY A 42 -8.42 9.60 -9.62
CA GLY A 42 -7.07 9.42 -9.08
C GLY A 42 -7.02 8.62 -7.77
N VAL A 43 -8.05 8.71 -6.91
CA VAL A 43 -8.08 7.94 -5.64
C VAL A 43 -8.17 6.44 -5.91
N ALA A 44 -9.04 6.02 -6.83
CA ALA A 44 -9.16 4.63 -7.21
C ALA A 44 -7.85 4.13 -7.85
N GLU A 45 -7.22 4.93 -8.71
CA GLU A 45 -5.93 4.60 -9.32
C GLU A 45 -4.81 4.41 -8.28
N ILE A 46 -4.73 5.30 -7.28
CA ILE A 46 -3.76 5.21 -6.18
C ILE A 46 -4.02 3.95 -5.35
N LEU A 47 -5.24 3.72 -4.90
CA LEU A 47 -5.57 2.58 -4.02
C LEU A 47 -5.34 1.23 -4.70
N ASN A 48 -5.57 1.15 -6.03
CA ASN A 48 -5.23 -0.05 -6.83
C ASN A 48 -3.73 -0.40 -6.81
N ARG A 49 -2.84 0.57 -6.53
CA ARG A 49 -1.38 0.34 -6.42
C ARG A 49 -0.93 0.26 -4.97
N MET A 50 -1.43 1.16 -4.13
CA MET A 50 -0.98 1.33 -2.74
C MET A 50 -1.39 0.15 -1.86
N VAL A 51 -2.63 -0.36 -1.99
CA VAL A 51 -3.11 -1.45 -1.13
C VAL A 51 -2.27 -2.73 -1.29
N PRO A 52 -1.97 -3.20 -2.52
CA PRO A 52 -1.05 -4.33 -2.70
C PRO A 52 0.35 -4.11 -2.13
N LEU A 53 0.91 -2.89 -2.25
CA LEU A 53 2.25 -2.59 -1.70
C LEU A 53 2.23 -2.59 -0.16
N MET A 54 1.15 -2.10 0.46
CA MET A 54 0.98 -2.20 1.91
C MET A 54 0.87 -3.65 2.37
N GLN A 55 0.17 -4.49 1.61
CA GLN A 55 0.06 -5.93 1.88
C GLN A 55 1.43 -6.64 1.74
N GLU A 56 2.24 -6.27 0.75
CA GLU A 56 3.61 -6.78 0.59
C GLU A 56 4.51 -6.42 1.78
N LEU A 57 4.29 -5.26 2.41
CA LEU A 57 4.96 -4.87 3.66
C LEU A 57 4.43 -5.60 4.91
N GLY A 58 3.48 -6.52 4.75
CA GLY A 58 2.87 -7.28 5.85
C GLY A 58 1.75 -6.54 6.58
N ILE A 59 1.29 -5.40 6.07
CA ILE A 59 0.18 -4.65 6.66
C ILE A 59 -1.14 -5.29 6.22
N ALA A 60 -2.03 -5.57 7.16
CA ALA A 60 -3.38 -6.07 6.85
C ALA A 60 -4.28 -4.94 6.30
N ALA A 61 -3.96 -4.48 5.09
CA ALA A 61 -4.65 -3.42 4.38
C ALA A 61 -5.81 -3.98 3.52
N ARG A 62 -6.96 -3.32 3.59
CA ARG A 62 -8.15 -3.59 2.77
C ARG A 62 -8.71 -2.31 2.19
N TRP A 63 -9.48 -2.46 1.11
CA TRP A 63 -10.17 -1.37 0.46
C TRP A 63 -11.63 -1.74 0.22
N GLU A 64 -12.53 -0.87 0.66
CA GLU A 64 -13.98 -0.99 0.47
C GLU A 64 -14.54 0.28 -0.20
N VAL A 65 -15.63 0.11 -0.94
CA VAL A 65 -16.34 1.20 -1.60
C VAL A 65 -17.70 1.40 -0.95
N ILE A 66 -18.03 2.64 -0.63
CA ILE A 66 -19.35 3.03 -0.12
C ILE A 66 -20.37 2.90 -1.26
N LYS A 67 -21.49 2.23 -0.99
CA LYS A 67 -22.63 2.10 -1.89
C LYS A 67 -23.77 3.02 -1.49
#